data_AF-A0A956YTA3-F1
#
_entry.id   AF-A0A956YTA3-F1
#
_cell.length_a   1.000
_cell.length_b   1.000
_cell.length_c   1.000
_cell.angle_alpha   90.00
_cell.angle_beta   90.00
_cell.angle_gamma   90.00
#
_symmetry.space_group_name_H-M   'P 1'
#
loop_
_entity.id
_entity.type
_entity.pdbx_description
1 polymer ?
#
loop_
_entity_poly.entity_id
_entity_poly.type
_entity_poly.pdbx_seq_one_letter_code
_entity_poly.pdbx_strand_id
1 'polypeptide(L)'
;MSRRTFLAQTGSALVGLALLNSPLRAFALQEGDVVLPWLDQPAENPVPEIIGNQQTWETLDSWITRNDQFFSIAHYNRPAIDAANWQLTIGGLVRQPLTLTLDDLKARPKQDLIFTLECAGNSGLPFFDAGIGNAQWAGTPLAALLEEAGILENGREVIFWGADAGEEPLGEETIIEHFARSMSLADAMNPANLLVYEMNGEPLPQPNGFPLRLIAPGWFGVANVKWLERIEVWDTRLENRFMARDYVTVRNTGTEEQPVWTRSLVGRTLLKSAPGRVVQRGDHYRIDGAAWGGAIA
;
A
#
# COMPACT_ATOMS: atom_id res chain seq x y z
N MET A 1 -41.99 -27.36 -23.98
CA MET A 1 -40.53 -27.30 -23.71
C MET A 1 -40.34 -27.36 -22.21
N SER A 2 -39.54 -28.30 -21.71
CA SER A 2 -39.46 -28.58 -20.26
C SER A 2 -38.66 -27.49 -19.53
N ARG A 3 -39.05 -27.17 -18.28
CA ARG A 3 -38.32 -26.24 -17.40
C ARG A 3 -36.83 -26.59 -17.20
N ARG A 4 -36.42 -27.84 -17.49
CA ARG A 4 -35.01 -28.29 -17.43
C ARG A 4 -34.16 -27.80 -18.60
N THR A 5 -34.76 -27.45 -19.74
CA THR A 5 -34.01 -27.01 -20.93
C THR A 5 -33.68 -25.51 -20.88
N PHE A 6 -34.48 -24.71 -20.16
CA PHE A 6 -34.26 -23.27 -20.03
C PHE A 6 -33.09 -22.91 -19.09
N LEU A 7 -32.82 -23.74 -18.08
CA LEU A 7 -31.68 -23.57 -17.16
C LEU A 7 -30.33 -24.02 -17.75
N ALA A 8 -30.35 -24.87 -18.78
CA ALA A 8 -29.12 -25.29 -19.45
C ALA A 8 -28.62 -24.24 -20.47
N GLN A 9 -29.51 -23.39 -21.01
CA GLN A 9 -29.14 -22.37 -21.99
C GLN A 9 -28.76 -21.01 -21.35
N THR A 10 -29.20 -20.73 -20.13
CA THR A 10 -28.84 -19.51 -19.40
C THR A 10 -27.49 -19.58 -18.69
N GLY A 11 -26.99 -20.78 -18.38
CA GLY A 11 -25.67 -20.96 -17.75
C GLY A 11 -24.49 -20.59 -18.65
N SER A 12 -24.60 -20.82 -19.96
CA SER A 12 -23.50 -20.57 -20.90
C SER A 12 -23.28 -19.09 -21.22
N ALA A 13 -24.34 -18.26 -21.19
CA ALA A 13 -24.23 -16.83 -21.48
C ALA A 13 -23.58 -16.03 -20.33
N LEU A 14 -23.84 -16.42 -19.08
CA LEU A 14 -23.27 -15.74 -17.90
C LEU A 14 -21.78 -16.04 -17.70
N VAL A 15 -21.33 -17.27 -17.98
CA VAL A 15 -19.90 -17.61 -17.96
C VAL A 15 -19.14 -16.87 -19.07
N GLY A 16 -19.78 -16.66 -20.23
CA GLY A 16 -19.21 -15.89 -21.33
C GLY A 16 -19.00 -14.40 -20.99
N LEU A 17 -19.95 -13.75 -20.32
CA LEU A 17 -19.79 -12.35 -19.90
C LEU A 17 -18.79 -12.16 -18.75
N ALA A 18 -18.69 -13.11 -17.81
CA ALA A 18 -17.68 -13.05 -16.75
C ALA A 18 -16.24 -13.20 -17.28
N LEU A 19 -16.06 -13.95 -18.36
CA LEU A 19 -14.77 -14.07 -19.06
C LEU A 19 -14.45 -12.86 -19.96
N LEU A 20 -15.47 -12.17 -20.49
CA LEU A 20 -15.30 -10.92 -21.22
C LEU A 20 -14.94 -9.73 -20.31
N ASN A 21 -15.38 -9.77 -19.04
CA ASN A 21 -15.07 -8.77 -18.01
C ASN A 21 -13.89 -9.15 -17.09
N SER A 22 -13.13 -10.21 -17.41
CA SER A 22 -11.95 -10.55 -16.62
C SER A 22 -10.82 -9.55 -16.92
N PRO A 23 -10.29 -8.82 -15.92
CA PRO A 23 -9.21 -7.85 -16.11
C PRO A 23 -7.93 -8.50 -16.67
N LEU A 24 -7.84 -9.84 -16.61
CA LEU A 24 -6.80 -10.67 -17.22
C LEU A 24 -6.67 -10.50 -18.74
N ARG A 25 -7.70 -10.03 -19.46
CA ARG A 25 -7.63 -9.78 -20.91
C ARG A 25 -7.27 -8.35 -21.28
N ALA A 26 -7.34 -7.41 -20.35
CA ALA A 26 -7.09 -6.00 -20.65
C ALA A 26 -5.65 -5.73 -21.09
N PHE A 27 -4.69 -6.56 -20.64
CA PHE A 27 -3.27 -6.37 -20.91
C PHE A 27 -2.64 -7.44 -21.82
N ALA A 28 -3.44 -8.35 -22.39
CA ALA A 28 -2.92 -9.39 -23.26
C ALA A 28 -2.53 -8.83 -24.64
N LEU A 29 -1.31 -9.15 -25.10
CA LEU A 29 -0.87 -8.95 -26.47
C LEU A 29 -1.37 -10.11 -27.34
N GLN A 30 -1.69 -9.83 -28.60
CA GLN A 30 -2.04 -10.84 -29.60
C GLN A 30 -0.96 -10.90 -30.68
N GLU A 31 -0.97 -11.96 -31.48
CA GLU A 31 -0.06 -12.11 -32.60
C GLU A 31 -0.20 -10.94 -33.59
N GLY A 32 0.93 -10.33 -33.98
CA GLY A 32 0.98 -9.14 -34.84
C GLY A 32 0.90 -7.80 -34.11
N ASP A 33 0.78 -7.78 -32.78
CA ASP A 33 0.87 -6.56 -31.98
C ASP A 33 2.30 -6.04 -31.90
N VAL A 34 2.47 -4.74 -32.12
CA VAL A 34 3.74 -4.03 -31.92
C VAL A 34 3.55 -3.03 -30.78
N VAL A 35 4.32 -3.19 -29.71
CA VAL A 35 4.35 -2.22 -28.61
C VAL A 35 5.13 -1.00 -29.05
N LEU A 36 4.50 0.17 -28.99
CA LEU A 36 5.18 1.44 -29.27
C LEU A 36 5.88 1.91 -27.99
N PRO A 37 7.19 2.19 -28.03
CA PRO A 37 7.90 2.66 -26.86
C PRO A 37 7.52 4.11 -26.53
N TRP A 38 7.39 4.41 -25.24
CA TRP A 38 7.36 5.76 -24.70
C TRP A 38 8.70 6.45 -24.98
N LEU A 39 8.65 7.70 -25.43
CA LEU A 39 9.84 8.50 -25.75
C LEU A 39 10.40 9.23 -24.53
N ASP A 40 9.62 9.28 -23.46
CA ASP A 40 9.80 10.02 -22.22
C ASP A 40 9.85 9.08 -21.01
N GLN A 41 10.40 7.88 -21.21
CA GLN A 41 10.66 6.95 -20.12
C GLN A 41 11.46 7.62 -18.99
N PRO A 42 11.16 7.32 -17.72
CA PRO A 42 11.91 7.85 -16.58
C PRO A 42 13.40 7.53 -16.71
N ALA A 43 14.22 8.39 -16.13
CA ALA A 43 15.66 8.13 -16.06
C ALA A 43 15.93 6.84 -15.26
N GLU A 44 17.05 6.18 -15.56
CA GLU A 44 17.50 5.01 -14.80
C GLU A 44 17.58 5.33 -13.31
N ASN A 45 17.07 4.42 -12.48
CA ASN A 45 17.04 4.59 -11.04
C ASN A 45 18.47 4.48 -10.46
N PRO A 46 19.03 5.58 -9.91
CA PRO A 46 20.40 5.58 -9.41
C PRO A 46 20.54 4.91 -8.03
N VAL A 47 19.43 4.54 -7.37
CA VAL A 47 19.40 4.00 -5.99
C VAL A 47 18.52 2.74 -5.89
N PRO A 48 18.79 1.67 -6.67
CA PRO A 48 17.97 0.46 -6.73
C PRO A 48 17.86 -0.29 -5.40
N GLU A 49 18.82 -0.11 -4.49
CA GLU A 49 18.82 -0.67 -3.14
C GLU A 49 17.78 -0.02 -2.21
N ILE A 50 17.52 1.28 -2.42
CA ILE A 50 16.52 2.06 -1.68
C ILE A 50 15.15 1.86 -2.32
N ILE A 51 15.06 2.05 -3.64
CA ILE A 51 13.84 1.96 -4.43
C ILE A 51 14.00 0.78 -5.41
N GLY A 52 13.39 -0.36 -5.12
CA GLY A 52 13.43 -1.54 -5.98
C GLY A 52 12.16 -1.69 -6.80
N ASN A 53 12.26 -2.33 -7.96
CA ASN A 53 11.14 -2.86 -8.76
C ASN A 53 10.05 -1.81 -9.09
N GLN A 54 10.44 -0.62 -9.55
CA GLN A 54 9.46 0.33 -10.10
C GLN A 54 8.73 -0.32 -11.29
N GLN A 55 7.41 -0.08 -11.40
CA GLN A 55 6.60 -0.68 -12.45
C GLN A 55 6.96 -0.11 -13.82
N THR A 56 7.44 -0.94 -14.74
CA THR A 56 7.56 -0.53 -16.13
C THR A 56 6.18 -0.61 -16.79
N TRP A 57 5.58 0.53 -17.10
CA TRP A 57 4.21 0.60 -17.63
C TRP A 57 4.00 -0.16 -18.94
N GLU A 58 4.98 -0.13 -19.86
CA GLU A 58 4.91 -0.85 -21.14
C GLU A 58 4.82 -2.37 -20.97
N THR A 59 5.42 -2.89 -19.90
CA THR A 59 5.46 -4.33 -19.65
C THR A 59 4.33 -4.80 -18.74
N LEU A 60 3.39 -3.90 -18.36
CA LEU A 60 2.21 -4.28 -17.60
C LEU A 60 1.38 -5.30 -18.39
N ASP A 61 1.36 -6.54 -17.92
CA ASP A 61 0.74 -7.70 -18.57
C ASP A 61 -0.32 -8.39 -17.69
N SER A 62 -0.43 -7.97 -16.43
CA SER A 62 -1.33 -8.52 -15.42
C SER A 62 -1.95 -7.43 -14.56
N TRP A 63 -3.20 -7.65 -14.15
CA TRP A 63 -3.88 -6.79 -13.17
C TRP A 63 -3.28 -6.92 -11.76
N ILE A 64 -2.73 -8.09 -11.43
CA ILE A 64 -2.04 -8.36 -10.17
C ILE A 64 -0.54 -8.36 -10.46
N THR A 65 0.18 -7.40 -9.88
CA THR A 65 1.63 -7.30 -9.94
C THR A 65 2.23 -8.48 -9.17
N ARG A 66 3.11 -9.23 -9.82
CA ARG A 66 3.78 -10.39 -9.19
C ARG A 66 4.66 -9.94 -8.03
N ASN A 67 4.82 -10.80 -7.01
CA ASN A 67 5.59 -10.48 -5.81
C ASN A 67 7.06 -10.12 -6.12
N ASP A 68 7.68 -10.77 -7.11
CA ASP A 68 9.05 -10.51 -7.56
C ASP A 68 9.21 -9.19 -8.32
N GLN A 69 8.11 -8.62 -8.82
CA GLN A 69 8.05 -7.37 -9.58
C GLN A 69 7.40 -6.22 -8.81
N PHE A 70 6.91 -6.47 -7.60
CA PHE A 70 6.24 -5.44 -6.80
C PHE A 70 7.27 -4.46 -6.23
N PHE A 71 7.00 -3.15 -6.38
CA PHE A 71 7.93 -2.13 -5.92
C PHE A 71 8.23 -2.22 -4.42
N SER A 72 9.44 -1.82 -4.03
CA SER A 72 9.80 -1.71 -2.62
C SER A 72 10.57 -0.43 -2.36
N ILE A 73 10.25 0.24 -1.26
CA ILE A 73 11.00 1.39 -0.77
C ILE A 73 11.35 1.18 0.71
N ALA A 74 12.56 1.54 1.12
CA ALA A 74 13.00 1.52 2.52
C ALA A 74 13.70 2.84 2.85
N HIS A 75 13.40 3.44 4.00
CA HIS A 75 14.07 4.66 4.45
C HIS A 75 15.29 4.36 5.32
N TYR A 76 15.21 3.26 6.05
CA TYR A 76 16.26 2.74 6.91
C TYR A 76 16.74 1.38 6.41
N ASN A 77 17.24 0.54 7.31
CA ASN A 77 17.64 -0.83 6.99
C ASN A 77 16.45 -1.71 6.57
N ARG A 78 16.75 -2.87 5.97
CA ARG A 78 15.76 -3.91 5.69
C ARG A 78 16.01 -5.07 6.67
N PRO A 79 15.28 -5.14 7.80
CA PRO A 79 15.55 -6.13 8.84
C PRO A 79 15.34 -7.56 8.34
N ALA A 80 16.17 -8.48 8.83
CA ALA A 80 15.97 -9.91 8.66
C ALA A 80 15.25 -10.44 9.90
N ILE A 81 13.96 -10.74 9.76
CA ILE A 81 13.11 -11.14 10.88
C ILE A 81 12.90 -12.65 10.86
N ASP A 82 13.19 -13.30 11.99
CA ASP A 82 12.79 -14.68 12.24
C ASP A 82 11.33 -14.72 12.71
N ALA A 83 10.44 -15.16 11.82
CA ALA A 83 9.01 -15.23 12.08
C ALA A 83 8.63 -16.14 13.26
N ALA A 84 9.47 -17.12 13.63
CA ALA A 84 9.19 -18.01 14.76
C ALA A 84 9.35 -17.32 16.12
N ASN A 85 10.22 -16.30 16.19
CA ASN A 85 10.50 -15.54 17.40
C ASN A 85 9.90 -14.13 17.40
N TRP A 86 9.34 -13.71 16.26
CA TRP A 86 8.71 -12.40 16.09
C TRP A 86 7.39 -12.31 16.87
N GLN A 87 7.13 -11.12 17.41
CA GLN A 87 5.91 -10.78 18.13
C GLN A 87 5.44 -9.37 17.78
N LEU A 88 4.13 -9.18 17.73
CA LEU A 88 3.49 -7.87 17.68
C LEU A 88 3.05 -7.47 19.09
N THR A 89 3.38 -6.25 19.49
CA THR A 89 2.86 -5.65 20.72
C THR A 89 1.79 -4.59 20.41
N ILE A 90 0.69 -4.57 21.16
CA ILE A 90 -0.34 -3.54 21.10
C ILE A 90 -0.45 -2.91 22.50
N GLY A 91 -0.15 -1.62 22.61
CA GLY A 91 -0.03 -0.93 23.90
C GLY A 91 -0.42 0.54 23.87
N GLY A 92 0.12 1.31 24.83
CA GLY A 92 -0.24 2.70 25.06
C GLY A 92 -1.54 2.84 25.85
N LEU A 93 -2.44 3.72 25.39
CA LEU A 93 -3.72 4.04 26.01
C LEU A 93 -4.78 2.96 25.75
N VAL A 94 -4.52 1.75 26.27
CA VAL A 94 -5.39 0.57 26.15
C VAL A 94 -5.60 -0.05 27.54
N ARG A 95 -6.74 -0.71 27.76
CA ARG A 95 -7.05 -1.40 29.02
C ARG A 95 -6.28 -2.72 29.16
N GLN A 96 -6.08 -3.42 28.06
CA GLN A 96 -5.48 -4.74 28.01
C GLN A 96 -4.41 -4.76 26.90
N PRO A 97 -3.14 -4.47 27.22
CA PRO A 97 -2.05 -4.62 26.26
C PRO A 97 -1.98 -6.05 25.73
N LEU A 98 -1.70 -6.20 24.44
CA LEU A 98 -1.61 -7.50 23.77
C LEU A 98 -0.18 -7.76 23.30
N THR A 99 0.24 -9.01 23.38
CA THR A 99 1.45 -9.51 22.74
C THR A 99 1.07 -10.75 21.94
N LEU A 100 1.25 -10.71 20.62
CA LEU A 100 0.73 -11.70 19.68
C LEU A 100 1.87 -12.26 18.83
N THR A 101 1.96 -13.58 18.72
CA THR A 101 2.82 -14.25 17.74
C THR A 101 2.18 -14.17 16.34
N LEU A 102 2.94 -14.56 15.31
CA LEU A 102 2.39 -14.67 13.96
C LEU A 102 1.27 -15.71 13.88
N ASP A 103 1.37 -16.81 14.64
CA ASP A 103 0.36 -17.86 14.68
C ASP A 103 -0.92 -17.39 15.39
N ASP A 104 -0.80 -16.57 16.45
CA ASP A 104 -1.96 -15.95 17.10
C ASP A 104 -2.73 -15.04 16.12
N LEU A 105 -2.02 -14.32 15.24
CA LEU A 105 -2.65 -13.50 14.21
C LEU A 105 -3.33 -14.38 13.15
N LYS A 106 -2.67 -15.44 12.68
CA LYS A 106 -3.23 -16.38 11.68
C LYS A 106 -4.41 -17.20 12.19
N ALA A 107 -4.52 -17.42 13.50
CA ALA A 107 -5.64 -18.11 14.11
C ALA A 107 -6.93 -17.28 14.18
N ARG A 108 -6.85 -15.96 13.92
CA ARG A 108 -7.99 -15.03 13.93
C ARG A 108 -8.71 -15.01 12.58
N PRO A 109 -9.92 -14.42 12.50
CA PRO A 109 -10.62 -14.25 11.23
C PRO A 109 -9.74 -13.55 10.19
N LYS A 110 -9.56 -14.21 9.05
CA LYS A 110 -8.80 -13.69 7.90
C LYS A 110 -9.71 -12.89 6.98
N GLN A 111 -9.22 -11.76 6.53
CA GLN A 111 -9.81 -10.97 5.45
C GLN A 111 -8.78 -10.77 4.34
N ASP A 112 -9.28 -10.62 3.12
CA ASP A 112 -8.46 -10.30 1.96
C ASP A 112 -9.11 -9.18 1.12
N LEU A 113 -8.25 -8.42 0.44
CA LEU A 113 -8.68 -7.38 -0.49
C LEU A 113 -7.62 -7.18 -1.58
N ILE A 114 -8.06 -6.73 -2.75
CA ILE A 114 -7.15 -6.24 -3.79
C ILE A 114 -6.99 -4.73 -3.59
N PHE A 115 -5.74 -4.28 -3.45
CA PHE A 115 -5.43 -2.87 -3.27
C PHE A 115 -4.14 -2.48 -3.99
N THR A 116 -4.25 -1.41 -4.78
CA THR A 116 -3.13 -0.73 -5.41
C THR A 116 -2.40 0.12 -4.38
N LEU A 117 -1.19 -0.29 -4.04
CA LEU A 117 -0.30 0.49 -3.19
C LEU A 117 0.51 1.44 -4.08
N GLU A 118 0.45 2.74 -3.81
CA GLU A 118 1.22 3.75 -4.52
C GLU A 118 2.11 4.52 -3.53
N CYS A 119 3.38 4.73 -3.86
CA CYS A 119 4.25 5.60 -3.09
C CYS A 119 3.82 7.07 -3.20
N ALA A 120 3.92 7.83 -2.11
CA ALA A 120 3.53 9.23 -2.14
C ALA A 120 4.49 10.12 -2.93
N GLY A 121 5.75 9.70 -3.09
CA GLY A 121 6.74 10.36 -3.93
C GLY A 121 6.66 9.95 -5.41
N ASN A 122 5.68 9.14 -5.81
CA ASN A 122 5.51 8.71 -7.19
C ASN A 122 5.39 9.92 -8.13
N SER A 123 6.20 9.95 -9.19
CA SER A 123 6.36 11.07 -10.13
C SER A 123 6.95 12.36 -9.51
N GLY A 124 7.51 12.27 -8.30
CA GLY A 124 8.13 13.39 -7.57
C GLY A 124 9.62 13.59 -7.86
N LEU A 125 10.29 12.61 -8.46
CA LEU A 125 11.70 12.69 -8.88
C LEU A 125 11.83 12.21 -10.34
N PRO A 126 12.81 12.72 -11.12
CA PRO A 126 12.95 12.37 -12.55
C PRO A 126 13.16 10.88 -12.85
N PHE A 127 13.65 10.11 -11.86
CA PHE A 127 13.91 8.66 -11.96
C PHE A 127 12.92 7.82 -11.13
N PHE A 128 11.97 8.48 -10.47
CA PHE A 128 10.99 7.82 -9.59
C PHE A 128 9.58 8.04 -10.12
N ASP A 129 9.22 7.20 -11.06
CA ASP A 129 7.91 7.19 -11.67
C ASP A 129 7.46 5.74 -11.80
N ALA A 130 6.24 5.46 -11.36
CA ALA A 130 5.68 4.13 -11.14
C ALA A 130 6.20 3.36 -9.91
N GLY A 131 6.36 4.05 -8.77
CA GLY A 131 6.42 3.42 -7.45
C GLY A 131 5.05 2.87 -7.02
N ILE A 132 4.51 1.91 -7.77
CA ILE A 132 3.15 1.41 -7.68
C ILE A 132 3.08 -0.09 -7.92
N GLY A 133 2.11 -0.76 -7.30
CA GLY A 133 1.77 -2.15 -7.59
C GLY A 133 0.38 -2.51 -7.07
N ASN A 134 -0.30 -3.43 -7.74
CA ASN A 134 -1.61 -3.92 -7.32
C ASN A 134 -1.51 -5.39 -6.90
N ALA A 135 -1.91 -5.69 -5.67
CA ALA A 135 -1.80 -7.04 -5.11
C ALA A 135 -3.06 -7.41 -4.31
N GLN A 136 -3.28 -8.71 -4.17
CA GLN A 136 -4.18 -9.25 -3.18
C GLN A 136 -3.45 -9.32 -1.85
N TRP A 137 -3.98 -8.66 -0.82
CA TRP A 137 -3.43 -8.62 0.52
C TRP A 137 -4.34 -9.39 1.45
N ALA A 138 -3.79 -10.24 2.31
CA ALA A 138 -4.60 -11.02 3.24
C ALA A 138 -3.99 -11.06 4.65
N GLY A 139 -4.86 -10.94 5.65
CA GLY A 139 -4.44 -10.81 7.03
C GLY A 139 -5.57 -10.67 8.03
N THR A 140 -5.22 -10.21 9.22
CA THR A 140 -6.14 -10.05 10.35
C THR A 140 -6.65 -8.61 10.42
N PRO A 141 -7.96 -8.37 10.58
CA PRO A 141 -8.50 -7.01 10.73
C PRO A 141 -7.92 -6.28 11.94
N LEU A 142 -7.43 -5.05 11.72
CA LEU A 142 -6.83 -4.24 12.78
C LEU A 142 -7.85 -3.80 13.83
N ALA A 143 -9.04 -3.36 13.39
CA ALA A 143 -10.06 -2.81 14.28
C ALA A 143 -10.45 -3.76 15.42
N ALA A 144 -10.60 -5.06 15.12
CA ALA A 144 -10.94 -6.07 16.11
C ALA A 144 -9.86 -6.22 17.21
N LEU A 145 -8.59 -6.09 16.85
CA LEU A 145 -7.48 -6.14 17.82
C LEU A 145 -7.44 -4.90 18.71
N LEU A 146 -7.73 -3.73 18.15
CA LEU A 146 -7.83 -2.48 18.91
C LEU A 146 -9.04 -2.48 19.87
N GLU A 147 -10.16 -3.09 19.45
CA GLU A 147 -11.33 -3.32 20.31
C GLU A 147 -11.02 -4.28 21.46
N GLU A 148 -10.34 -5.39 21.18
CA GLU A 148 -9.88 -6.36 22.18
C GLU A 148 -8.95 -5.72 23.21
N ALA A 149 -7.97 -4.92 22.75
CA ALA A 149 -7.08 -4.18 23.65
C ALA A 149 -7.84 -3.15 24.51
N GLY A 150 -9.00 -2.68 24.04
CA GLY A 150 -9.88 -1.80 24.77
C GLY A 150 -9.29 -0.41 24.95
N ILE A 151 -9.26 0.37 23.87
CA ILE A 151 -8.81 1.77 23.84
C ILE A 151 -9.45 2.61 24.98
N LEU A 152 -8.63 3.44 25.63
CA LEU A 152 -9.05 4.37 26.67
C LEU A 152 -9.65 5.65 26.07
N GLU A 153 -10.46 6.37 26.86
CA GLU A 153 -11.26 7.53 26.41
C GLU A 153 -10.44 8.65 25.77
N ASN A 154 -9.20 8.84 26.21
CA ASN A 154 -8.27 9.84 25.69
C ASN A 154 -7.42 9.36 24.50
N GLY A 155 -7.57 8.11 24.03
CA GLY A 155 -6.92 7.64 22.81
C GLY A 155 -7.39 8.43 21.59
N ARG A 156 -6.46 8.97 20.81
CA ARG A 156 -6.73 9.83 19.64
C ARG A 156 -5.96 9.40 18.39
N GLU A 157 -4.78 8.84 18.55
CA GLU A 157 -3.88 8.47 17.46
C GLU A 157 -3.44 7.01 17.64
N VAL A 158 -3.32 6.27 16.54
CA VAL A 158 -2.75 4.92 16.52
C VAL A 158 -1.45 4.95 15.72
N ILE A 159 -0.36 4.55 16.36
CA ILE A 159 0.99 4.57 15.82
C ILE A 159 1.41 3.15 15.47
N PHE A 160 2.08 3.01 14.33
CA PHE A 160 2.60 1.77 13.82
C PHE A 160 4.12 1.90 13.70
N TRP A 161 4.84 1.05 14.42
CA TRP A 161 6.30 1.02 14.47
C TRP A 161 6.83 -0.18 13.69
N GLY A 162 7.70 0.08 12.72
CA GLY A 162 8.48 -0.93 12.04
C GLY A 162 9.75 -1.31 12.81
N ALA A 163 10.25 -2.51 12.53
CA ALA A 163 11.53 -3.00 13.04
C ALA A 163 12.73 -2.28 12.41
N ASP A 164 12.54 -1.62 11.27
CA ASP A 164 13.58 -0.83 10.62
C ASP A 164 13.88 0.46 11.38
N ALA A 165 15.17 0.79 11.48
CA ALA A 165 15.65 1.94 12.23
C ALA A 165 16.93 2.52 11.62
N GLY A 166 17.15 3.80 11.83
CA GLY A 166 18.34 4.51 11.37
C GLY A 166 18.75 5.63 12.30
N GLU A 167 19.93 6.17 12.02
CA GLU A 167 20.45 7.34 12.73
C GLU A 167 19.72 8.61 12.26
N GLU A 168 19.25 9.41 13.21
CA GLU A 168 18.64 10.71 12.97
C GLU A 168 19.26 11.77 13.88
N PRO A 169 19.43 13.02 13.40
CA PRO A 169 19.96 14.10 14.21
C PRO A 169 18.90 14.61 15.21
N LEU A 170 19.32 14.79 16.47
CA LEU A 170 18.55 15.43 17.53
C LEU A 170 19.39 16.56 18.14
N GLY A 171 19.29 17.76 17.57
CA GLY A 171 20.16 18.87 17.94
C GLY A 171 21.62 18.58 17.60
N GLU A 172 22.49 18.52 18.60
CA GLU A 172 23.90 18.14 18.45
C GLU A 172 24.13 16.63 18.62
N GLU A 173 23.10 15.87 19.01
CA GLU A 173 23.17 14.43 19.23
C GLU A 173 22.66 13.64 18.02
N THR A 174 22.97 12.35 18.00
CA THR A 174 22.40 11.38 17.04
C THR A 174 21.64 10.31 17.82
N ILE A 175 20.41 10.06 17.41
CA ILE A 175 19.55 9.03 18.00
C ILE A 175 19.28 7.92 16.99
N ILE A 176 18.93 6.74 17.48
CA ILE A 176 18.35 5.69 16.65
C ILE A 176 16.84 5.85 16.68
N GLU A 177 16.25 6.10 15.51
CA GLU A 177 14.81 6.22 15.34
C GLU A 177 14.28 5.08 14.47
N HIS A 178 13.19 4.45 14.93
CA HIS A 178 12.46 3.45 14.15
C HIS A 178 11.53 4.13 13.15
N PHE A 179 11.35 3.52 11.98
CA PHE A 179 10.34 3.99 11.04
C PHE A 179 8.97 3.83 11.66
N ALA A 180 8.24 4.93 11.76
CA ALA A 180 6.88 4.92 12.27
C ALA A 180 6.00 5.93 11.57
N ARG A 181 4.73 5.55 11.48
CA ARG A 181 3.65 6.38 10.97
C ARG A 181 2.44 6.19 11.85
N SER A 182 1.54 7.16 11.80
CA SER A 182 0.31 7.10 12.57
C SER A 182 -0.88 7.55 11.76
N MET A 183 -2.07 7.18 12.25
CA MET A 183 -3.34 7.71 11.77
C MET A 183 -4.26 8.00 12.95
N SER A 184 -5.26 8.83 12.71
CA SER A 184 -6.29 9.09 13.71
C SER A 184 -6.97 7.79 14.15
N LEU A 185 -7.47 7.75 15.37
CA LEU A 185 -8.19 6.57 15.87
C LEU A 185 -9.36 6.18 14.95
N ALA A 186 -10.11 7.17 14.44
CA ALA A 186 -11.20 6.92 13.51
C ALA A 186 -10.73 6.22 12.22
N ASP A 187 -9.56 6.61 11.71
CA ASP A 187 -8.96 6.01 10.52
C ASP A 187 -8.42 4.62 10.79
N ALA A 188 -7.80 4.40 11.96
CA ALA A 188 -7.27 3.10 12.38
C ALA A 188 -8.38 2.06 12.58
N MET A 189 -9.54 2.51 13.05
CA MET A 189 -10.74 1.69 13.25
C MET A 189 -11.50 1.37 11.95
N ASN A 190 -11.00 1.78 10.78
CA ASN A 190 -11.61 1.39 9.51
C ASN A 190 -11.58 -0.15 9.37
N PRO A 191 -12.74 -0.81 9.14
CA PRO A 191 -12.82 -2.27 9.05
C PRO A 191 -12.01 -2.86 7.89
N ALA A 192 -11.60 -2.05 6.90
CA ALA A 192 -10.78 -2.47 5.79
C ALA A 192 -9.26 -2.48 6.09
N ASN A 193 -8.83 -1.95 7.24
CA ASN A 193 -7.42 -1.98 7.63
C ASN A 193 -7.02 -3.39 8.09
N LEU A 194 -5.95 -3.92 7.50
CA LEU A 194 -5.48 -5.28 7.74
C LEU A 194 -4.04 -5.27 8.28
N LEU A 195 -3.79 -6.14 9.25
CA LEU A 195 -2.46 -6.63 9.61
C LEU A 195 -2.14 -7.83 8.72
N VAL A 196 -1.38 -7.58 7.67
CA VAL A 196 -1.18 -8.48 6.53
C VAL A 196 0.07 -9.31 6.72
N TYR A 197 -0.07 -10.62 6.52
CA TYR A 197 1.02 -11.61 6.51
C TYR A 197 1.10 -12.39 5.19
N GLU A 198 0.14 -12.18 4.28
CA GLU A 198 0.11 -12.78 2.95
C GLU A 198 -0.10 -11.74 1.85
N MET A 199 0.62 -11.93 0.74
CA MET A 199 0.54 -11.13 -0.47
C MET A 199 0.49 -12.04 -1.69
N ASN A 200 -0.56 -11.90 -2.50
CA ASN A 200 -0.87 -12.73 -3.66
C ASN A 200 -0.92 -14.24 -3.33
N GLY A 201 -1.46 -14.59 -2.16
CA GLY A 201 -1.62 -15.98 -1.70
C GLY A 201 -0.37 -16.62 -1.10
N GLU A 202 0.75 -15.91 -1.08
CA GLU A 202 2.02 -16.37 -0.52
C GLU A 202 2.41 -15.54 0.71
N PRO A 203 3.30 -16.02 1.58
CA PRO A 203 3.90 -15.17 2.62
C PRO A 203 4.49 -13.89 2.03
N LEU A 204 4.43 -12.80 2.79
CA LEU A 204 5.03 -11.53 2.37
C LEU A 204 6.50 -11.71 1.94
N PRO A 205 6.93 -11.14 0.80
CA PRO A 205 8.35 -11.00 0.53
C PRO A 205 9.02 -10.09 1.57
N GLN A 206 10.30 -10.36 1.89
CA GLN A 206 11.05 -9.54 2.84
C GLN A 206 11.05 -8.03 2.50
N PRO A 207 11.27 -7.61 1.24
CA PRO A 207 11.25 -6.20 0.86
C PRO A 207 9.89 -5.51 1.09
N ASN A 208 8.82 -6.30 1.12
CA ASN A 208 7.43 -5.86 1.24
C ASN A 208 6.86 -6.02 2.67
N GLY A 209 7.70 -6.41 3.64
CA GLY A 209 7.38 -6.30 5.07
C GLY A 209 7.17 -7.62 5.80
N PHE A 210 7.73 -8.74 5.34
CA PHE A 210 7.71 -10.00 6.10
C PHE A 210 8.19 -9.81 7.55
N PRO A 211 7.52 -10.38 8.57
CA PRO A 211 6.37 -11.28 8.47
C PRO A 211 5.02 -10.56 8.48
N LEU A 212 4.98 -9.29 8.88
CA LEU A 212 3.75 -8.52 9.07
C LEU A 212 3.90 -7.07 8.60
N ARG A 213 2.89 -6.57 7.90
CA ARG A 213 2.74 -5.15 7.58
C ARG A 213 1.33 -4.65 7.84
N LEU A 214 1.18 -3.33 7.94
CA LEU A 214 -0.12 -2.69 7.78
C LEU A 214 -0.48 -2.56 6.29
N ILE A 215 -1.73 -2.84 5.97
CA ILE A 215 -2.41 -2.39 4.75
C ILE A 215 -3.65 -1.58 5.14
N ALA A 216 -3.66 -0.31 4.77
CA ALA A 216 -4.73 0.66 4.96
C ALA A 216 -5.21 1.15 3.59
N PRO A 217 -6.26 0.52 3.01
CA PRO A 217 -6.73 0.85 1.67
C PRO A 217 -7.06 2.34 1.50
N GLY A 218 -6.63 2.92 0.38
CA GLY A 218 -6.81 4.34 0.08
C GLY A 218 -5.79 5.27 0.73
N TRP A 219 -4.77 4.73 1.42
CA TRP A 219 -3.63 5.50 1.92
C TRP A 219 -2.38 5.30 1.07
N PHE A 220 -1.57 6.35 0.93
CA PHE A 220 -0.26 6.23 0.28
C PHE A 220 0.63 5.22 1.02
N GLY A 221 1.57 4.64 0.28
CA GLY A 221 2.43 3.54 0.73
C GLY A 221 3.20 3.84 2.01
N VAL A 222 3.55 5.11 2.25
CA VAL A 222 4.24 5.52 3.49
C VAL A 222 3.46 5.15 4.74
N ALA A 223 2.12 5.28 4.75
CA ALA A 223 1.29 4.96 5.92
C ALA A 223 1.19 3.44 6.19
N ASN A 224 1.51 2.61 5.19
CA ASN A 224 1.37 1.17 5.23
C ASN A 224 2.67 0.54 5.79
N VAL A 225 2.93 0.74 7.10
CA VAL A 225 4.19 0.37 7.77
C VAL A 225 4.52 -1.11 7.57
N LYS A 226 5.77 -1.38 7.18
CA LYS A 226 6.33 -2.72 6.97
C LYS A 226 7.07 -3.20 8.21
N TRP A 227 7.35 -4.49 8.29
CA TRP A 227 8.13 -5.09 9.38
C TRP A 227 7.55 -4.70 10.74
N LEU A 228 6.23 -4.73 10.84
CA LEU A 228 5.49 -4.17 11.96
C LEU A 228 5.81 -4.97 13.23
N GLU A 229 6.15 -4.29 14.32
CA GLU A 229 6.46 -4.95 15.61
C GLU A 229 5.66 -4.37 16.78
N ARG A 230 5.21 -3.12 16.64
CA ARG A 230 4.51 -2.44 17.73
C ARG A 230 3.43 -1.51 17.21
N ILE A 231 2.27 -1.54 17.87
CA ILE A 231 1.15 -0.63 17.69
C ILE A 231 0.88 0.05 19.03
N GLU A 232 0.77 1.37 19.04
CA GLU A 232 0.49 2.12 20.27
C GLU A 232 -0.64 3.11 20.07
N VAL A 233 -1.49 3.24 21.08
CA VAL A 233 -2.54 4.25 21.13
C VAL A 233 -2.07 5.43 21.96
N TRP A 234 -1.98 6.61 21.37
CA TRP A 234 -1.56 7.84 22.03
C TRP A 234 -2.70 8.87 22.04
N ASP A 235 -2.61 9.86 22.94
CA ASP A 235 -3.54 10.99 23.02
C ASP A 235 -3.14 12.17 22.12
N THR A 236 -1.94 12.08 21.57
CA THR A 236 -1.29 13.09 20.74
C THR A 236 -0.77 12.45 19.46
N ARG A 237 -0.59 13.30 18.44
CA ARG A 237 -0.06 12.87 17.15
C ARG A 237 1.43 12.54 17.27
N LEU A 238 1.88 11.51 16.56
CA LEU A 238 3.32 11.24 16.40
C LEU A 238 4.02 12.38 15.63
N GLU A 239 5.09 12.92 16.19
CA GLU A 239 5.87 14.03 15.61
C GLU A 239 7.30 13.62 15.21
N ASN A 240 7.47 12.47 14.55
CA ASN A 240 8.76 12.10 13.97
C ASN A 240 9.02 12.79 12.61
N ARG A 241 10.23 12.59 12.07
CA ARG A 241 10.64 13.05 10.74
C ARG A 241 9.59 12.74 9.65
N PHE A 242 9.14 11.49 9.58
CA PHE A 242 8.24 11.06 8.51
C PHE A 242 6.84 11.61 8.66
N MET A 243 6.38 11.96 9.86
CA MET A 243 5.08 12.57 10.10
C MET A 243 5.13 14.10 9.97
N ALA A 244 6.16 14.75 10.51
CA ALA A 244 6.20 16.21 10.65
C ALA A 244 6.93 16.95 9.51
N ARG A 245 7.88 16.29 8.83
CA ARG A 245 8.81 16.94 7.89
C ARG A 245 8.76 16.41 6.47
N ASP A 246 8.91 15.09 6.29
CA ASP A 246 9.21 14.53 4.97
C ASP A 246 7.94 14.26 4.14
N TYR A 247 6.89 13.73 4.76
CA TYR A 247 5.63 13.39 4.09
C TYR A 247 4.52 14.38 4.44
N VAL A 248 4.78 15.66 4.14
CA VAL A 248 3.80 16.75 4.29
C VAL A 248 3.74 17.58 3.02
N THR A 249 2.53 18.01 2.64
CA THR A 249 2.37 19.04 1.60
C THR A 249 2.45 20.41 2.27
N VAL A 250 3.18 21.33 1.63
CA VAL A 250 3.33 22.71 2.09
C VAL A 250 2.52 23.62 1.17
N ARG A 251 1.63 24.43 1.73
CA ARG A 251 0.82 25.38 0.97
C ARG A 251 0.75 26.74 1.67
N ASN A 252 0.75 27.81 0.89
CA ASN A 252 0.37 29.13 1.38
C ASN A 252 -1.16 29.21 1.41
N THR A 253 -1.74 29.46 2.59
CA THR A 253 -3.18 29.70 2.79
C THR A 253 -3.48 31.15 3.16
N GLY A 254 -2.46 32.00 3.22
CA GLY A 254 -2.60 33.45 3.42
C GLY A 254 -2.68 34.21 2.10
N THR A 255 -2.60 35.54 2.17
CA THR A 255 -2.47 36.39 0.98
C THR A 255 -1.00 36.50 0.56
N GLU A 256 -0.74 37.18 -0.56
CA GLU A 256 0.65 37.50 -0.94
C GLU A 256 1.32 38.45 0.07
N GLU A 257 0.58 39.41 0.61
CA GLU A 257 1.08 40.38 1.59
C GLU A 257 1.19 39.80 3.01
N GLN A 258 0.38 38.78 3.32
CA GLN A 258 0.37 38.09 4.62
C GLN A 258 0.35 36.57 4.42
N PRO A 259 1.48 35.97 4.01
CA PRO A 259 1.54 34.55 3.74
C PRO A 259 1.39 33.73 5.03
N VAL A 260 0.63 32.65 4.95
CA VAL A 260 0.46 31.67 6.05
C VAL A 260 0.80 30.30 5.49
N TRP A 261 1.96 29.77 5.87
CA TRP A 261 2.42 28.46 5.40
C TRP A 261 1.88 27.36 6.29
N THR A 262 1.07 26.48 5.71
CA THR A 262 0.49 25.32 6.40
C THR A 262 1.08 24.02 5.86
N ARG A 263 1.23 23.04 6.76
CA ARG A 263 1.67 21.68 6.44
C ARG A 263 0.49 20.74 6.62
N SER A 264 0.21 19.92 5.62
CA SER A 264 -0.80 18.86 5.71
C SER A 264 -0.14 17.52 5.55
N LEU A 265 -0.46 16.56 6.41
CA LEU A 265 0.08 15.21 6.35
C LEU A 265 -0.31 14.54 5.02
N VAL A 266 0.68 13.99 4.32
CA VAL A 266 0.41 13.08 3.21
C VAL A 266 -0.14 11.79 3.80
N GLY A 267 -1.42 11.52 3.52
CA GLY A 267 -2.15 10.39 4.06
C GLY A 267 -2.89 9.63 2.96
N ARG A 268 -4.10 10.08 2.64
CA ARG A 268 -4.98 9.42 1.67
C ARG A 268 -4.58 9.71 0.22
N THR A 269 -4.74 8.71 -0.64
CA THR A 269 -4.59 8.81 -2.10
C THR A 269 -5.80 9.49 -2.73
N LEU A 270 -5.58 10.23 -3.80
CA LEU A 270 -6.63 10.70 -4.70
C LEU A 270 -6.79 9.74 -5.87
N LEU A 271 -7.92 9.81 -6.59
CA LEU A 271 -8.09 9.09 -7.85
C LEU A 271 -7.04 9.58 -8.86
N LYS A 272 -6.32 8.64 -9.45
CA LYS A 272 -5.32 8.83 -10.49
C LYS A 272 -5.54 7.82 -11.61
N SER A 273 -4.94 8.10 -12.76
CA SER A 273 -4.87 7.18 -13.89
C SER A 273 -3.60 7.41 -14.68
N ALA A 274 -3.08 6.36 -15.30
CA ALA A 274 -1.93 6.42 -16.20
C ALA A 274 -2.19 5.58 -17.47
N PRO A 275 -1.79 6.08 -18.65
CA PRO A 275 -1.64 5.21 -19.80
C PRO A 275 -0.47 4.26 -19.53
N GLY A 276 -0.69 2.97 -19.71
CA GLY A 276 0.31 1.93 -19.50
C GLY A 276 1.11 1.66 -20.77
N ARG A 277 0.40 1.36 -21.86
CA ARG A 277 0.99 0.90 -23.11
C ARG A 277 0.18 1.32 -24.32
N VAL A 278 0.86 1.66 -25.42
CA VAL A 278 0.26 1.80 -26.74
C VAL A 278 0.67 0.62 -27.62
N VAL A 279 -0.30 -0.03 -28.25
CA VAL A 279 -0.11 -1.17 -29.14
C VAL A 279 -0.62 -0.81 -30.53
N GLN A 280 0.22 -0.99 -31.55
CA GLN A 280 -0.15 -0.84 -32.95
C GLN A 280 -0.44 -2.21 -33.57
N ARG A 281 -1.53 -2.29 -34.35
CA ARG A 281 -1.81 -3.40 -35.25
C ARG A 281 -2.33 -2.88 -36.58
N GLY A 282 -1.53 -3.01 -37.64
CA GLY A 282 -1.83 -2.40 -38.93
C GLY A 282 -1.94 -0.88 -38.79
N ASP A 283 -3.11 -0.33 -39.14
CA ASP A 283 -3.50 1.07 -39.04
C ASP A 283 -4.27 1.42 -37.75
N HIS A 284 -4.46 0.44 -36.84
CA HIS A 284 -5.17 0.63 -35.58
C HIS A 284 -4.21 0.77 -34.40
N TYR A 285 -4.60 1.58 -33.42
CA TYR A 285 -3.89 1.77 -32.15
C TYR A 285 -4.82 1.45 -30.98
N ARG A 286 -4.29 0.71 -29.99
CA ARG A 286 -4.93 0.44 -28.71
C ARG A 286 -4.11 1.07 -27.59
N ILE A 287 -4.75 1.77 -26.67
CA ILE A 287 -4.12 2.34 -25.48
C ILE A 287 -4.67 1.60 -24.26
N ASP A 288 -3.80 0.87 -23.57
CA ASP A 288 -4.11 0.18 -22.32
C ASP A 288 -3.57 1.02 -21.16
N GLY A 289 -4.26 1.02 -20.01
CA GLY A 289 -3.85 1.78 -18.84
C GLY A 289 -4.58 1.34 -17.58
N ALA A 290 -4.33 2.05 -16.48
CA ALA A 290 -4.94 1.76 -15.19
C ALA A 290 -5.41 3.05 -14.51
N ALA A 291 -6.47 2.94 -13.73
CA ALA A 291 -6.94 3.97 -12.80
C ALA A 291 -7.04 3.37 -11.39
N TRP A 292 -6.64 4.14 -10.38
CA TRP A 292 -6.60 3.70 -8.99
C TRP A 292 -6.76 4.89 -8.04
N GLY A 293 -7.08 4.62 -6.78
CA GLY A 293 -7.21 5.64 -5.74
C GLY A 293 -8.51 5.49 -4.97
N GLY A 294 -8.75 6.43 -4.05
CA GLY A 294 -9.97 6.46 -3.24
C GLY A 294 -11.22 6.67 -4.11
N ALA A 295 -12.38 6.25 -3.59
CA ALA A 295 -13.67 6.55 -4.20
C ALA A 295 -13.86 8.07 -4.33
N ILE A 296 -14.38 8.53 -5.46
CA ILE A 296 -14.85 9.91 -5.62
C ILE A 296 -16.12 10.02 -4.77
N ALA A 297 -16.06 10.78 -3.67
CA ALA A 297 -17.22 11.12 -2.85
C ALA A 297 -18.07 12.20 -3.52
#